data_AF-A0A530BMA8-F1
#
_entry.id   AF-A0A530BMA8-F1
#
_cell.length_a   1.000
_cell.length_b   1.000
_cell.length_c   1.000
_cell.angle_alpha   90.00
_cell.angle_beta   90.00
_cell.angle_gamma   90.00
#
_symmetry.space_group_name_H-M   'P 1'
#
loop_
_entity.id
_entity.type
_entity.pdbx_description
1 polymer ?
#
loop_
_entity_poly.entity_id
_entity_poly.type
_entity_poly.pdbx_seq_one_letter_code
_entity_poly.pdbx_strand_id
1 'polypeptide(L)'
;PVYCTNPMSFAAPAADGSPLVIDQSSSATAFVNIRKAAEDGRKIPEGWALDASGNPTTDPAAAMKGAMLAFGGQRGANIALMVEVLAAGLSGANWSLDAPW
;
A
#
# COMPACT_ATOMS: atom_id res chain seq x y z
N PRO A 1 12.22 -1.38 1.16
CA PRO A 1 10.87 -1.98 1.22
C PRO A 1 10.73 -3.06 0.14
N VAL A 2 10.08 -4.19 0.42
CA VAL A 2 9.97 -5.32 -0.53
C VAL A 2 8.72 -5.22 -1.42
N TYR A 3 7.64 -4.61 -0.92
CA TYR A 3 6.40 -4.41 -1.66
C TYR A 3 6.15 -2.94 -1.93
N CYS A 4 5.53 -2.63 -3.08
CA CYS A 4 4.84 -1.37 -3.31
C CYS A 4 3.43 -1.42 -2.67
N THR A 5 2.54 -0.52 -3.09
CA THR A 5 1.15 -0.42 -2.58
C THR A 5 0.23 -1.54 -3.09
N ASN A 6 0.63 -2.31 -4.10
CA ASN A 6 0.02 -3.54 -4.61
C ASN A 6 -1.52 -3.57 -4.52
N PRO A 7 -2.23 -2.70 -5.28
CA PRO A 7 -3.67 -2.63 -5.22
C PRO A 7 -4.36 -3.87 -5.81
N MET A 8 -5.54 -4.18 -5.29
CA MET A 8 -6.44 -5.19 -5.83
C MET A 8 -7.86 -4.61 -5.90
N SER A 9 -8.49 -4.80 -7.05
CA SER A 9 -9.87 -4.40 -7.28
C SER A 9 -10.74 -5.63 -7.57
N PHE A 10 -11.99 -5.59 -7.10
CA PHE A 10 -13.00 -6.62 -7.32
C PHE A 10 -14.32 -5.95 -7.67
N ALA A 11 -15.02 -6.48 -8.67
CA ALA A 11 -16.35 -6.03 -9.01
C ALA A 11 -17.29 -7.21 -9.23
N ALA A 12 -18.54 -7.06 -8.80
CA ALA A 12 -19.60 -8.03 -9.05
C ALA A 12 -20.89 -7.31 -9.50
N PRO A 13 -21.62 -7.86 -10.49
CA PRO A 13 -22.87 -7.27 -10.92
C PRO A 13 -23.93 -7.35 -9.81
N ALA A 14 -24.76 -6.31 -9.72
CA ALA A 14 -25.98 -6.31 -8.93
C ALA A 14 -27.19 -6.53 -9.86
N ALA A 15 -28.24 -7.19 -9.37
CA ALA A 15 -29.46 -7.41 -10.15
C ALA A 15 -30.11 -6.09 -10.59
N ASP A 16 -30.01 -5.07 -9.73
CA ASP A 16 -30.52 -3.74 -9.93
C ASP A 16 -29.58 -2.74 -9.23
N GLY A 17 -29.36 -1.58 -9.87
CA GLY A 17 -28.47 -0.53 -9.38
C GLY A 17 -27.01 -0.68 -9.80
N SER A 18 -26.11 0.00 -9.08
CA SER A 18 -24.67 0.02 -9.36
C SER A 18 -24.01 -1.30 -8.95
N PRO A 19 -22.96 -1.76 -9.68
CA PRO A 19 -22.22 -2.95 -9.29
C PRO A 19 -21.56 -2.76 -7.92
N LEU A 20 -21.37 -3.86 -7.19
CA LEU A 20 -20.45 -3.88 -6.07
C LEU A 20 -19.04 -3.65 -6.62
N VAL A 21 -18.33 -2.66 -6.10
CA VAL A 21 -16.95 -2.37 -6.46
C VAL A 21 -16.13 -2.20 -5.20
N ILE A 22 -14.99 -2.89 -5.17
CA ILE A 22 -13.94 -2.73 -4.19
C ILE A 22 -12.69 -2.36 -4.98
N ASP A 23 -12.05 -1.26 -4.63
CA ASP A 23 -10.74 -0.90 -5.16
C ASP A 23 -9.88 -0.38 -4.00
N GLN A 24 -8.83 -1.12 -3.67
CA GLN A 24 -8.03 -0.82 -2.49
C GLN A 24 -6.56 -1.16 -2.69
N SER A 25 -5.72 -0.37 -2.03
CA SER A 25 -4.30 -0.69 -1.86
C SER A 25 -4.11 -1.78 -0.80
N SER A 26 -3.02 -2.55 -0.92
CA SER A 26 -2.56 -3.44 0.15
C SER A 26 -1.86 -2.72 1.31
N SER A 27 -1.53 -1.43 1.18
CA SER A 27 -0.98 -0.64 2.29
C SER A 27 -2.07 -0.08 3.22
N ALA A 28 -1.70 0.19 4.47
CA ALA A 28 -2.58 0.68 5.53
C ALA A 28 -3.18 2.07 5.24
N THR A 29 -2.59 2.81 4.30
CA THR A 29 -3.08 4.08 3.79
C THR A 29 -2.58 4.26 2.35
N ALA A 30 -2.99 5.32 1.66
CA ALA A 30 -2.40 5.72 0.38
C ALA A 30 -1.16 6.59 0.60
N PHE A 31 -0.12 6.44 -0.23
CA PHE A 31 1.12 7.22 -0.09
C PHE A 31 0.89 8.73 -0.12
N VAL A 32 -0.06 9.18 -0.95
CA VAL A 32 -0.52 10.59 -1.02
C VAL A 32 -0.96 11.13 0.33
N ASN A 33 -1.53 10.31 1.21
CA ASN A 33 -1.95 10.76 2.54
C ASN A 33 -0.74 11.05 3.44
N ILE A 34 0.33 10.24 3.35
CA ILE A 34 1.58 10.48 4.09
C ILE A 34 2.27 11.72 3.55
N ARG A 35 2.35 11.87 2.22
CA ARG A 35 2.93 13.05 1.58
C ARG A 35 2.20 14.33 2.00
N LYS A 36 0.87 14.32 1.97
CA LYS A 36 0.06 15.46 2.41
C LYS A 36 0.28 15.77 3.90
N ALA A 37 0.37 14.75 4.75
CA ALA A 37 0.68 14.94 6.16
C ALA A 37 2.07 15.59 6.36
N ALA A 38 3.06 15.24 5.54
CA ALA A 38 4.38 15.89 5.53
C ALA A 38 4.30 17.36 5.12
N GLU A 39 3.58 17.65 4.03
CA GLU A 39 3.35 19.02 3.54
C GLU A 39 2.63 19.88 4.59
N ASP A 40 1.66 19.31 5.31
CA ASP A 40 0.90 19.98 6.37
C ASP A 40 1.62 20.02 7.72
N GLY A 41 2.77 19.36 7.87
CA GLY A 41 3.48 19.22 9.16
C GLY A 41 2.68 18.47 10.23
N ARG A 42 1.76 17.57 9.84
CA ARG A 42 0.89 16.82 10.75
C ARG A 42 1.37 15.39 10.93
N LYS A 43 1.29 14.88 12.16
CA LYS A 43 1.61 13.47 12.45
C LYS A 43 0.66 12.53 11.72
N ILE A 44 1.17 11.38 11.26
CA ILE A 44 0.36 10.28 10.74
C ILE A 44 -0.06 9.33 11.87
N PRO A 45 -1.18 8.61 11.74
CA PRO A 45 -1.56 7.56 12.68
C PRO A 45 -0.47 6.47 12.83
N GLU A 46 -0.41 5.87 14.02
CA GLU A 46 0.41 4.67 14.23
C GLU A 46 -0.03 3.53 13.32
N GLY A 47 0.93 2.67 12.96
CA GLY A 47 0.68 1.51 12.10
C GLY A 47 0.56 1.84 10.61
N TRP A 48 0.79 3.10 10.19
CA TRP A 48 0.84 3.46 8.78
C TRP A 48 2.20 3.19 8.12
N ALA A 49 3.29 3.46 8.84
CA ALA A 49 4.62 3.43 8.26
C ALA A 49 5.73 3.11 9.27
N LEU A 50 6.86 2.70 8.71
CA LEU A 50 8.15 2.58 9.36
C LEU A 50 9.09 3.67 8.81
N ASP A 51 10.07 4.08 9.60
CA ASP A 51 11.17 4.93 9.13
C ASP A 51 12.23 4.13 8.33
N ALA A 52 13.30 4.81 7.91
CA ALA A 52 14.39 4.20 7.15
C ALA A 52 15.18 3.13 7.92
N SER A 53 15.10 3.12 9.26
CA SER A 53 15.71 2.12 10.13
C SER A 53 14.75 0.96 10.44
N GLY A 54 13.52 0.99 9.93
CA GLY A 54 12.51 -0.03 10.15
C GLY A 54 11.73 0.14 11.46
N ASN A 55 11.86 1.27 12.15
CA ASN A 55 11.11 1.53 13.38
C ASN A 55 9.73 2.13 13.06
N PRO A 56 8.65 1.76 13.80
CA PRO A 56 7.36 2.43 13.66
C PRO A 56 7.47 3.94 13.84
N THR A 57 6.82 4.70 12.97
CA THR A 57 6.88 6.17 13.01
C THR A 57 5.53 6.82 12.79
N THR A 58 5.34 7.96 13.46
CA THR A 58 4.22 8.90 13.24
C THR A 58 4.70 10.20 12.59
N ASP A 59 6.00 10.33 12.34
CA ASP A 59 6.57 11.46 11.59
C ASP A 59 6.43 11.19 10.08
N PRO A 60 5.63 11.98 9.35
CA PRO A 60 5.45 11.79 7.93
C PRO A 60 6.75 11.99 7.13
N ALA A 61 7.66 12.88 7.56
CA ALA A 61 8.92 13.10 6.85
C ALA A 61 9.86 11.90 6.97
N ALA A 62 9.87 11.23 8.13
CA ALA A 62 10.56 9.97 8.33
C ALA A 62 9.90 8.83 7.52
N ALA A 63 8.57 8.76 7.53
CA ALA A 63 7.80 7.76 6.79
C ALA A 63 8.04 7.82 5.27
N MET A 64 8.16 9.02 4.70
CA MET A 64 8.46 9.22 3.27
C MET A 64 9.82 8.63 2.85
N LYS A 65 10.74 8.40 3.80
CA LYS A 65 12.06 7.79 3.56
C LYS A 65 12.10 6.31 3.96
N GLY A 66 11.02 5.79 4.53
CA GLY A 66 10.94 4.44 5.05
C GLY A 66 10.03 3.54 4.22
N ALA A 67 9.11 2.84 4.89
CA ALA A 67 8.22 1.86 4.28
C ALA A 67 6.79 2.02 4.80
N MET A 68 5.79 1.82 3.94
CA MET A 68 4.40 1.73 4.37
C MET A 68 4.09 0.31 4.88
N LEU A 69 3.28 0.22 5.93
CA LEU A 69 2.81 -1.06 6.45
C LEU A 69 1.60 -1.55 5.66
N ALA A 70 1.42 -2.87 5.59
CA ALA A 70 0.26 -3.49 4.97
C ALA A 70 -1.00 -3.34 5.84
N PHE A 71 -2.18 -3.26 5.21
CA PHE A 71 -3.44 -3.26 5.97
C PHE A 71 -3.61 -4.59 6.74
N GLY A 72 -4.25 -4.56 7.91
CA GLY A 72 -4.52 -5.80 8.65
C GLY A 72 -3.29 -6.65 8.99
N GLY A 73 -2.09 -6.05 9.00
CA GLY A 73 -0.83 -6.72 9.31
C GLY A 73 -0.49 -7.83 8.33
N GLN A 74 -0.16 -9.02 8.86
CA GLN A 74 0.28 -10.16 8.06
C GLN A 74 -0.74 -10.58 6.99
N ARG A 75 -2.04 -10.39 7.25
CA ARG A 75 -3.08 -10.77 6.27
C ARG A 75 -3.05 -9.90 5.02
N GLY A 76 -2.90 -8.57 5.17
CA GLY A 76 -2.74 -7.70 4.00
C GLY A 76 -1.37 -7.87 3.34
N ALA A 77 -0.32 -8.19 4.11
CA ALA A 77 0.98 -8.53 3.52
C ALA A 77 0.91 -9.77 2.62
N ASN A 78 0.15 -10.80 3.03
CA ASN A 78 -0.11 -11.97 2.19
C ASN A 78 -0.87 -11.60 0.91
N ILE A 79 -1.84 -10.69 0.99
CA ILE A 79 -2.58 -10.19 -0.19
C ILE A 79 -1.64 -9.38 -1.11
N ALA A 80 -0.78 -8.52 -0.55
CA ALA A 80 0.22 -7.78 -1.32
C ALA A 80 1.14 -8.73 -2.11
N LEU A 81 1.57 -9.83 -1.48
CA LEU A 81 2.40 -10.85 -2.13
C LEU A 81 1.63 -11.60 -3.23
N MET A 82 0.34 -11.91 -3.01
CA MET A 82 -0.48 -12.51 -4.06
C MET A 82 -0.58 -11.58 -5.28
N VAL A 83 -0.83 -10.29 -5.06
CA VAL A 83 -0.85 -9.29 -6.15
C VAL A 83 0.49 -9.22 -6.86
N GLU A 84 1.60 -9.24 -6.11
CA GLU A 84 2.95 -9.24 -6.66
C GLU A 84 3.18 -10.40 -7.64
N VAL A 85 2.85 -11.63 -7.21
CA VAL A 85 3.01 -12.83 -8.04
C VAL A 85 2.11 -12.79 -9.28
N LEU A 86 0.88 -12.30 -9.15
CA LEU A 86 -0.07 -12.22 -10.27
C LEU A 86 0.27 -11.09 -11.25
N ALA A 87 0.69 -9.93 -10.75
CA ALA A 87 0.92 -8.75 -11.56
C ALA A 87 2.32 -8.72 -12.16
N ALA A 88 3.38 -9.07 -11.41
CA ALA A 88 4.74 -9.11 -11.92
C ALA A 88 5.11 -10.51 -12.42
N GLY A 89 4.99 -11.51 -11.54
CA GLY A 89 5.43 -12.88 -11.82
C GLY A 89 4.74 -13.52 -13.03
N LEU A 90 3.41 -13.40 -13.12
CA LEU A 90 2.63 -14.02 -14.21
C LEU A 90 2.67 -13.19 -15.50
N SER A 91 2.67 -11.86 -15.42
CA SER A 91 2.68 -11.01 -16.63
C SER A 91 4.07 -10.87 -17.27
N GLY A 92 5.14 -11.12 -16.49
CA GLY A 92 6.52 -10.85 -16.89
C GLY A 92 6.96 -9.39 -16.69
N ALA A 93 6.13 -8.57 -16.03
CA ALA A 93 6.52 -7.22 -15.62
C ALA A 93 7.55 -7.24 -14.48
N ASN A 94 8.15 -6.08 -14.20
CA ASN A 94 9.10 -5.92 -13.10
C ASN A 94 8.41 -6.17 -11.75
N TRP A 95 9.14 -6.82 -10.85
CA TRP A 95 8.78 -6.87 -9.43
C TRP A 95 8.86 -5.47 -8.82
N SER A 96 8.15 -5.22 -7.73
CA SER A 96 8.16 -3.97 -6.95
C SER A 96 9.57 -3.51 -6.58
N LEU A 97 10.49 -4.45 -6.33
CA LEU A 97 11.90 -4.16 -6.04
C LEU A 97 12.68 -3.62 -7.26
N ASP A 98 12.25 -4.01 -8.46
CA ASP A 98 12.87 -3.67 -9.74
C ASP A 98 12.07 -2.60 -10.49
N ALA A 99 10.97 -2.12 -9.88
CA ALA A 99 10.14 -1.08 -10.46
C ALA A 99 10.90 0.25 -10.47
N PRO A 100 10.91 0.99 -11.59
CA PRO A 100 11.51 2.32 -11.62
C PRO A 100 10.77 3.24 -10.64
N TRP A 101 11.55 3.97 -9.84
CA TRP A 101 11.08 4.95 -8.84
C TRP A 101 10.31 6.11 -9.47
#